data_AF-A0A956BMF8-F1
#
_entry.id   AF-A0A956BMF8-F1
#
_cell.length_a   1.000
_cell.length_b   1.000
_cell.length_c   1.000
_cell.angle_alpha   90.00
_cell.angle_beta   90.00
_cell.angle_gamma   90.00
#
_symmetry.space_group_name_H-M   'P 1'
#
loop_
_entity.id
_entity.type
_entity.pdbx_description
1 polymer ?
#
loop_
_entity_poly.entity_id
_entity_poly.type
_entity_poly.pdbx_seq_one_letter_code
_entity_poly.pdbx_strand_id
1 'polypeptide(L)'
;MQDELDRLGAEGGAMLDAGDAAGALVRFERGLALSREAAVMPTVAWFAAHVGFALVALERHAEAVYPLTEALIRGQIGNPYVHMQRGIALYGSGDLKEAKEELFKAAALAGQDVFTGVDATYWDFAIKGMRLPAGVSRWEDWDGCEPGSPMHSALCNPGMYRMFVPKAD
;
A
#
# COMPACT_ATOMS: atom_id res chain seq x y z
N MET A 1 -6.64 16.81 -20.86
CA MET A 1 -6.34 15.45 -20.34
C MET A 1 -5.78 15.54 -18.93
N GLN A 2 -4.72 16.32 -18.69
CA GLN A 2 -4.20 16.53 -17.33
C GLN A 2 -5.26 17.09 -16.38
N ASP A 3 -5.98 18.15 -16.78
CA ASP A 3 -7.05 18.74 -15.96
C ASP A 3 -8.14 17.73 -15.55
N GLU A 4 -8.43 16.76 -16.41
CA GLU A 4 -9.41 15.71 -16.12
C GLU A 4 -8.86 14.68 -15.13
N LEU A 5 -7.58 14.32 -15.25
CA LEU A 5 -6.91 13.45 -14.27
C LEU A 5 -6.87 14.14 -12.90
N ASP A 6 -6.50 15.41 -12.85
CA ASP A 6 -6.46 16.18 -11.61
C ASP A 6 -7.85 16.28 -10.96
N ARG A 7 -8.88 16.56 -11.78
CA ARG A 7 -10.28 16.59 -11.33
C ARG A 7 -10.72 15.23 -10.76
N LEU A 8 -10.48 14.14 -11.48
CA LEU A 8 -10.85 12.79 -11.03
C LEU A 8 -10.12 12.39 -9.74
N GLY A 9 -8.85 12.76 -9.61
CA GLY A 9 -8.08 12.54 -8.39
C GLY A 9 -8.65 13.31 -7.20
N ALA A 10 -8.94 14.60 -7.38
CA ALA A 10 -9.50 15.45 -6.33
C ALA A 10 -10.91 15.01 -5.91
N GLU A 11 -11.79 14.70 -6.87
CA GLU A 11 -13.13 14.20 -6.59
C GLU A 11 -13.10 12.85 -5.86
N GLY A 12 -12.26 11.92 -6.31
CA GLY A 12 -12.11 10.63 -5.65
C GLY A 12 -11.57 10.75 -4.22
N GLY A 13 -10.59 11.63 -3.99
CA GLY A 13 -10.05 11.90 -2.66
C GLY A 13 -11.11 12.47 -1.72
N ALA A 14 -11.84 13.50 -2.16
CA ALA A 14 -12.91 14.10 -1.37
C ALA A 14 -14.04 13.10 -1.06
N MET A 15 -14.34 12.19 -1.99
CA MET A 15 -15.31 11.12 -1.76
C MET A 15 -14.84 10.11 -0.71
N LEU A 16 -13.56 9.71 -0.71
CA LEU A 16 -13.00 8.86 0.35
C LEU A 16 -13.07 9.53 1.72
N ASP A 17 -12.69 10.80 1.80
CA ASP A 17 -12.74 11.58 3.05
C ASP A 17 -14.17 11.70 3.59
N ALA A 18 -15.17 11.74 2.69
CA ALA A 18 -16.59 11.74 3.04
C ALA A 18 -17.17 10.34 3.31
N GLY A 19 -16.38 9.27 3.20
CA GLY A 19 -16.82 7.88 3.36
C GLY A 19 -17.54 7.28 2.14
N ASP A 20 -17.60 7.98 1.02
CA ASP A 20 -18.16 7.49 -0.25
C ASP A 20 -17.09 6.73 -1.06
N ALA A 21 -16.67 5.57 -0.53
CA ALA A 21 -15.67 4.74 -1.21
C ALA A 21 -16.15 4.21 -2.57
N ALA A 22 -17.47 3.99 -2.75
CA ALA A 22 -18.05 3.55 -4.01
C ALA A 22 -17.96 4.64 -5.08
N GLY A 23 -18.34 5.88 -4.74
CA GLY A 23 -18.17 7.03 -5.61
C GLY A 23 -16.69 7.25 -5.95
N ALA A 24 -15.82 7.21 -4.95
CA ALA A 24 -14.38 7.36 -5.14
C ALA A 24 -13.80 6.33 -6.11
N LEU A 25 -14.17 5.06 -5.97
CA LEU A 25 -13.71 3.98 -6.83
C LEU A 25 -14.00 4.28 -8.31
N VAL A 26 -15.21 4.74 -8.63
CA VAL A 26 -15.58 5.08 -10.02
C VAL A 26 -14.66 6.16 -10.60
N ARG A 27 -14.26 7.14 -9.78
CA ARG A 27 -13.41 8.27 -10.21
C ARG A 27 -11.98 7.79 -10.42
N PHE A 28 -11.46 6.99 -9.49
CA PHE A 28 -10.12 6.45 -9.60
C PHE A 28 -9.97 5.44 -10.73
N GLU A 29 -10.96 4.58 -10.99
CA GLU A 29 -10.97 3.67 -12.13
C GLU A 29 -10.97 4.43 -13.47
N ARG A 30 -11.75 5.51 -13.55
CA ARG A 30 -11.74 6.38 -14.73
C ARG A 30 -10.38 7.04 -14.94
N GLY A 31 -9.79 7.59 -13.88
CA GLY A 31 -8.45 8.19 -13.93
C GLY A 31 -7.36 7.17 -14.26
N LEU A 32 -7.47 5.96 -13.74
CA LEU A 32 -6.57 4.85 -14.06
C LEU A 32 -6.64 4.49 -15.55
N ALA A 33 -7.84 4.39 -16.12
CA ALA A 33 -8.01 4.11 -17.54
C ALA A 33 -7.37 5.21 -18.42
N LEU A 34 -7.65 6.48 -18.12
CA LEU A 34 -7.09 7.63 -18.85
C LEU A 34 -5.57 7.72 -18.72
N SER A 35 -5.02 7.48 -17.53
CA SER A 35 -3.57 7.53 -17.31
C SER A 35 -2.82 6.41 -18.05
N ARG A 36 -3.43 5.23 -18.19
CA ARG A 36 -2.91 4.13 -19.01
C ARG A 36 -2.92 4.47 -20.49
N GLU A 37 -4.02 5.07 -20.98
CA GLU A 37 -4.12 5.55 -22.37
C GLU A 37 -3.04 6.60 -22.67
N ALA A 38 -2.78 7.49 -21.72
CA ALA A 38 -1.75 8.51 -21.82
C ALA A 38 -0.31 8.00 -21.63
N ALA A 39 -0.12 6.73 -21.22
CA ALA A 39 1.17 6.14 -20.86
C ALA A 39 1.97 6.93 -19.79
N VAL A 40 1.28 7.65 -18.89
CA VAL A 40 1.93 8.44 -17.83
C VAL A 40 2.11 7.59 -16.58
N MET A 41 3.22 6.86 -16.53
CA MET A 41 3.49 5.82 -15.53
C MET A 41 3.35 6.26 -14.06
N PRO A 42 3.86 7.43 -13.61
CA PRO A 42 3.65 7.89 -12.24
C PRO A 42 2.17 8.08 -11.89
N THR A 43 1.37 8.57 -12.85
CA THR A 43 -0.07 8.78 -12.68
C THR A 43 -0.83 7.46 -12.67
N VAL A 44 -0.42 6.47 -13.47
CA VAL A 44 -0.94 5.09 -13.38
C VAL A 44 -0.72 4.53 -11.98
N ALA A 45 0.50 4.68 -11.43
CA ALA A 45 0.82 4.17 -10.09
C ALA A 45 -0.04 4.83 -9.00
N TRP A 46 -0.24 6.15 -9.08
CA TRP A 46 -1.08 6.89 -8.14
C TRP A 46 -2.55 6.46 -8.20
N PHE A 47 -3.15 6.40 -9.39
CA PHE A 47 -4.54 5.97 -9.52
C PHE A 47 -4.74 4.50 -9.16
N ALA A 48 -3.80 3.62 -9.49
CA ALA A 48 -3.85 2.22 -9.09
C ALA A 48 -3.85 2.08 -7.55
N ALA A 49 -3.04 2.86 -6.85
CA ALA A 49 -3.05 2.86 -5.38
C ALA A 49 -4.43 3.25 -4.83
N HIS A 50 -5.02 4.32 -5.36
CA HIS A 50 -6.30 4.84 -4.88
C HIS A 50 -7.51 3.96 -5.24
N VAL A 51 -7.47 3.27 -6.39
CA VAL A 51 -8.41 2.16 -6.68
C VAL A 51 -8.29 1.10 -5.59
N GLY A 52 -7.06 0.70 -5.24
CA GLY A 52 -6.79 -0.24 -4.16
C GLY A 52 -7.34 0.22 -2.80
N PHE A 53 -7.13 1.48 -2.43
CA PHE A 53 -7.61 2.05 -1.17
C PHE A 53 -9.14 2.04 -1.10
N ALA A 54 -9.82 2.45 -2.17
CA ALA A 54 -11.28 2.42 -2.25
C ALA A 54 -11.82 0.99 -2.16
N LEU A 55 -11.15 0.02 -2.80
CA LEU A 55 -11.54 -1.39 -2.69
C LEU A 55 -11.35 -1.95 -1.28
N VAL A 56 -10.29 -1.58 -0.56
CA VAL A 56 -10.12 -1.95 0.86
C VAL A 56 -11.22 -1.34 1.72
N ALA A 57 -11.54 -0.06 1.54
CA ALA A 57 -12.62 0.61 2.27
C ALA A 57 -14.01 0.00 2.00
N LEU A 58 -14.20 -0.64 0.85
CA LEU A 58 -15.40 -1.40 0.49
C LEU A 58 -15.35 -2.88 0.94
N GLU A 59 -14.32 -3.30 1.68
CA GLU A 59 -14.05 -4.69 2.07
C GLU A 59 -13.93 -5.67 0.87
N ARG A 60 -13.67 -5.12 -0.33
CA ARG A 60 -13.43 -5.89 -1.57
C ARG A 60 -11.98 -6.33 -1.67
N HIS A 61 -11.53 -7.02 -0.62
CA HIS A 61 -10.13 -7.31 -0.35
C HIS A 61 -9.41 -8.04 -1.49
N ALA A 62 -10.01 -9.10 -2.03
CA ALA A 62 -9.40 -9.86 -3.13
C ALA A 62 -9.18 -9.01 -4.39
N GLU A 63 -10.08 -8.07 -4.68
CA GLU A 63 -9.98 -7.18 -5.84
C GLU A 63 -8.93 -6.08 -5.63
N ALA A 64 -8.68 -5.67 -4.39
CA ALA A 64 -7.70 -4.64 -4.06
C ALA A 64 -6.24 -5.08 -4.28
N VAL A 65 -5.95 -6.39 -4.19
CA VAL A 65 -4.58 -6.92 -4.26
C VAL A 65 -3.87 -6.52 -5.56
N TYR A 66 -4.53 -6.69 -6.71
CA TYR A 66 -3.93 -6.37 -8.01
C TYR A 66 -3.56 -4.89 -8.18
N PRO A 67 -4.49 -3.92 -8.03
CA PRO A 67 -4.18 -2.50 -8.22
C PRO A 67 -3.12 -1.99 -7.22
N LEU A 68 -3.11 -2.48 -5.97
CA LEU A 68 -2.07 -2.14 -5.00
C LEU A 68 -0.70 -2.71 -5.42
N THR A 69 -0.68 -3.94 -5.94
CA THR A 69 0.54 -4.54 -6.48
C THR A 69 1.06 -3.77 -7.70
N GLU A 70 0.16 -3.33 -8.58
CA GLU A 70 0.50 -2.50 -9.73
C GLU A 70 1.13 -1.17 -9.29
N ALA A 71 0.53 -0.49 -8.31
CA ALA A 71 1.04 0.76 -7.77
C ALA A 71 2.49 0.62 -7.27
N LEU A 72 2.76 -0.43 -6.48
CA LEU A 72 4.09 -0.69 -5.91
C LEU A 72 5.13 -0.89 -7.02
N ILE A 73 4.83 -1.72 -8.02
CA ILE A 73 5.74 -2.00 -9.14
C ILE A 73 5.98 -0.78 -10.04
N ARG A 74 5.00 0.11 -10.16
CA ARG A 74 5.06 1.29 -11.04
C ARG A 74 5.58 2.56 -10.36
N GLY A 75 6.11 2.46 -9.14
CA GLY A 75 6.84 3.56 -8.51
C GLY A 75 6.40 3.91 -7.08
N GLN A 76 5.47 3.16 -6.49
CA GLN A 76 5.06 3.37 -5.10
C GLN A 76 5.75 2.42 -4.10
N ILE A 77 6.79 1.68 -4.51
CA ILE A 77 7.45 0.70 -3.64
C ILE A 77 8.00 1.28 -2.32
N GLY A 78 8.34 2.57 -2.27
CA GLY A 78 8.76 3.21 -1.03
C GLY A 78 7.61 3.75 -0.18
N ASN A 79 6.35 3.54 -0.60
CA ASN A 79 5.18 4.10 0.06
C ASN A 79 4.66 3.12 1.13
N PRO A 80 4.87 3.41 2.43
CA PRO A 80 4.45 2.52 3.52
C PRO A 80 2.92 2.34 3.57
N TYR A 81 2.16 3.36 3.18
CA TYR A 81 0.70 3.29 3.19
C TYR A 81 0.15 2.33 2.13
N VAL A 82 0.80 2.25 0.95
CA VAL A 82 0.42 1.28 -0.09
C VAL A 82 0.73 -0.15 0.36
N HIS A 83 1.87 -0.37 1.02
CA HIS A 83 2.19 -1.65 1.65
C HIS A 83 1.16 -2.04 2.71
N MET A 84 0.79 -1.11 3.59
CA MET A 84 -0.20 -1.36 4.62
C MET A 84 -1.55 -1.78 4.01
N GLN A 85 -2.04 -1.02 3.04
CA GLN A 85 -3.33 -1.29 2.40
C GLN A 85 -3.31 -2.64 1.65
N ARG A 86 -2.18 -3.00 1.02
CA ARG A 86 -2.01 -4.32 0.38
C ARG A 86 -2.02 -5.43 1.42
N GLY A 87 -1.36 -5.23 2.54
CA GLY A 87 -1.36 -6.14 3.67
C GLY A 87 -2.76 -6.38 4.24
N ILE A 88 -3.56 -5.33 4.41
CA ILE A 88 -4.97 -5.42 4.84
C ILE A 88 -5.79 -6.21 3.81
N ALA A 89 -5.63 -5.91 2.52
CA ALA A 89 -6.29 -6.64 1.45
C ALA A 89 -5.95 -8.14 1.46
N LEU A 90 -4.67 -8.49 1.58
CA LEU A 90 -4.22 -9.88 1.64
C LEU A 90 -4.73 -10.60 2.90
N TYR A 91 -4.76 -9.90 4.03
CA TYR A 91 -5.30 -10.42 5.28
C TYR A 91 -6.79 -10.76 5.13
N GLY A 92 -7.57 -9.81 4.62
CA GLY A 92 -9.00 -9.98 4.40
C GLY A 92 -9.35 -11.02 3.34
N SER A 93 -8.47 -11.25 2.35
CA SER A 93 -8.63 -12.32 1.36
C SER A 93 -8.03 -13.67 1.79
N GLY A 94 -7.40 -13.76 2.97
CA GLY A 94 -6.90 -15.00 3.56
C GLY A 94 -5.46 -15.38 3.24
N ASP A 95 -4.71 -14.58 2.47
CA ASP A 95 -3.27 -14.81 2.26
C ASP A 95 -2.46 -14.20 3.39
N LEU A 96 -2.54 -14.84 4.57
CA LEU A 96 -1.93 -14.35 5.79
C LEU A 96 -0.39 -14.29 5.72
N LYS A 97 0.22 -15.13 4.89
CA LYS A 97 1.68 -15.14 4.74
C LYS A 97 2.13 -13.85 4.05
N GLU A 98 1.57 -13.56 2.88
CA GLU A 98 1.94 -12.36 2.14
C GLU A 98 1.44 -11.10 2.85
N ALA A 99 0.27 -11.15 3.50
CA ALA A 99 -0.21 -10.05 4.35
C ALA A 99 0.81 -9.65 5.40
N LYS A 100 1.43 -10.64 6.07
CA LYS A 100 2.40 -10.36 7.12
C LYS A 100 3.64 -9.67 6.59
N GLU A 101 4.11 -10.08 5.42
CA GLU A 101 5.26 -9.45 4.77
C GLU A 101 4.96 -8.00 4.39
N GLU A 102 3.78 -7.73 3.82
CA GLU A 102 3.38 -6.37 3.42
C GLU A 102 3.16 -5.44 4.62
N LEU A 103 2.46 -5.91 5.65
CA LEU A 103 2.26 -5.12 6.88
C LEU A 103 3.60 -4.87 7.58
N PHE A 104 4.50 -5.86 7.59
CA PHE A 104 5.85 -5.65 8.12
C PHE A 104 6.66 -4.62 7.32
N LYS A 105 6.58 -4.61 5.98
CA LYS A 105 7.22 -3.57 5.15
C LYS A 105 6.71 -2.18 5.53
N ALA A 106 5.40 -2.01 5.74
CA ALA A 106 4.81 -0.76 6.19
C ALA A 106 5.37 -0.31 7.55
N ALA A 107 5.37 -1.21 8.54
CA ALA A 107 5.92 -0.95 9.88
C ALA A 107 7.43 -0.63 9.84
N ALA A 108 8.19 -1.37 9.03
CA ALA A 108 9.62 -1.14 8.88
C ALA A 108 9.93 0.22 8.24
N LEU A 109 9.11 0.68 7.29
CA LEU A 109 9.28 1.94 6.58
C LEU A 109 8.83 3.17 7.40
N ALA A 110 7.78 3.06 8.22
CA ALA A 110 7.15 4.24 8.85
C ALA A 110 6.67 4.04 10.29
N GLY A 111 7.05 2.96 10.94
CA GLY A 111 6.66 2.72 12.34
C GLY A 111 5.17 2.46 12.52
N GLN A 112 4.68 2.70 13.73
CA GLN A 112 3.28 2.47 14.08
C GLN A 112 2.31 3.48 13.44
N ASP A 113 2.78 4.70 13.18
CA ASP A 113 1.94 5.81 12.72
C ASP A 113 1.22 5.52 11.40
N VAL A 114 1.81 4.73 10.50
CA VAL A 114 1.15 4.33 9.24
C VAL A 114 -0.15 3.56 9.48
N PHE A 115 -0.29 2.88 10.63
CA PHE A 115 -1.48 2.12 11.02
C PHE A 115 -2.54 2.97 11.74
N THR A 116 -2.37 4.28 11.82
CA THR A 116 -3.38 5.16 12.41
C THR A 116 -4.70 5.07 11.63
N GLY A 117 -5.80 4.84 12.33
CA GLY A 117 -7.14 4.79 11.74
C GLY A 117 -7.54 3.43 11.16
N VAL A 118 -6.70 2.39 11.28
CA VAL A 118 -7.08 1.00 11.00
C VAL A 118 -7.11 0.16 12.28
N ASP A 119 -7.61 -1.07 12.18
CA ASP A 119 -7.68 -1.98 13.33
C ASP A 119 -6.28 -2.28 13.89
N ALA A 120 -6.12 -2.17 15.22
CA ALA A 120 -4.85 -2.35 15.91
C ALA A 120 -4.25 -3.76 15.72
N THR A 121 -5.07 -4.75 15.37
CA THR A 121 -4.61 -6.12 15.07
C THR A 121 -3.62 -6.17 13.91
N TYR A 122 -3.68 -5.23 12.96
CA TYR A 122 -2.73 -5.20 11.84
C TYR A 122 -1.31 -4.84 12.28
N TRP A 123 -1.17 -3.90 13.23
CA TRP A 123 0.12 -3.58 13.84
C TRP A 123 0.67 -4.81 14.57
N ASP A 124 -0.12 -5.37 15.49
CA ASP A 124 0.27 -6.54 16.28
C ASP A 124 0.67 -7.71 15.37
N PHE A 125 -0.11 -7.95 14.31
CA PHE A 125 0.17 -8.99 13.33
C PHE A 125 1.47 -8.75 12.56
N ALA A 126 1.75 -7.50 12.16
CA ALA A 126 2.95 -7.12 11.43
C ALA A 126 4.23 -7.41 12.23
N ILE A 127 4.26 -7.00 13.50
CA ILE A 127 5.49 -7.05 14.31
C ILE A 127 5.67 -8.37 15.07
N LYS A 128 4.61 -9.18 15.22
CA LYS A 128 4.65 -10.40 16.02
C LYS A 128 5.73 -11.38 15.54
N GLY A 129 6.71 -11.62 16.41
CA GLY A 129 7.82 -12.54 16.15
C GLY A 129 8.91 -11.95 15.23
N MET A 130 8.82 -10.66 14.89
CA MET A 130 9.85 -9.96 14.12
C MET A 130 10.98 -9.50 15.03
N ARG A 131 12.21 -9.62 14.52
CA ARG A 131 13.40 -9.13 15.22
C ARG A 131 13.42 -7.60 15.20
N LEU A 132 13.65 -7.00 16.36
CA LEU A 132 13.83 -5.55 16.49
C LEU A 132 15.08 -5.07 15.74
N PRO A 133 15.02 -3.86 15.15
CA PRO A 133 16.22 -3.20 14.62
C PRO A 133 17.26 -2.95 15.73
N ALA A 134 18.52 -2.79 15.34
CA ALA A 134 19.60 -2.56 16.30
C ALA A 134 19.36 -1.24 17.08
N GLY A 135 19.52 -1.29 18.41
CA GLY A 135 19.32 -0.13 19.27
C GLY A 135 17.86 0.14 19.66
N VAL A 136 16.90 -0.61 19.11
CA VAL A 136 15.48 -0.49 19.42
C VAL A 136 15.11 -1.50 20.51
N SER A 137 14.44 -1.04 21.56
CA SER A 137 14.04 -1.89 22.69
C SER A 137 12.63 -2.46 22.52
N ARG A 138 11.75 -1.74 21.83
CA ARG A 138 10.36 -2.15 21.53
C ARG A 138 9.93 -1.59 20.17
N TRP A 139 8.99 -2.24 19.51
CA TRP A 139 8.53 -1.81 18.18
C TRP A 139 7.77 -0.48 18.25
N GLU A 140 7.17 -0.14 19.39
CA GLU A 140 6.50 1.13 19.64
C GLU A 140 7.49 2.31 19.71
N ASP A 141 8.80 2.03 19.86
CA ASP A 141 9.85 3.04 19.85
C ASP A 141 10.49 3.18 18.43
N TRP A 142 9.89 2.55 17.41
CA TRP A 142 10.40 2.55 16.03
C TRP A 142 9.58 3.47 15.12
N ASP A 143 10.24 4.52 14.60
CA ASP A 143 9.61 5.53 13.73
C ASP A 143 9.75 5.24 12.23
N GLY A 144 10.26 4.07 11.86
CA GLY A 144 10.59 3.73 10.48
C GLY A 144 12.08 3.81 10.17
N CYS A 145 12.49 3.15 9.10
CA CYS A 145 13.89 3.13 8.69
C CYS A 145 14.32 4.49 8.15
N GLU A 146 15.51 4.93 8.54
CA GLU A 146 16.10 6.15 7.99
C GLU A 146 16.17 6.07 6.45
N PRO A 147 15.69 7.10 5.72
CA PRO A 147 15.83 7.17 4.27
C PRO A 147 17.29 6.99 3.82
N GLY A 148 17.52 6.05 2.91
CA GLY A 148 18.85 5.72 2.40
C GLY A 148 19.66 4.73 3.27
N SER A 149 19.16 4.33 4.45
CA SER A 149 19.75 3.22 5.20
C SER A 149 19.74 1.92 4.38
N PRO A 150 20.57 0.91 4.73
CA PRO A 150 20.54 -0.39 4.05
C PRO A 150 19.16 -1.04 4.07
N MET A 151 18.42 -0.92 5.17
CA MET A 151 17.05 -1.46 5.28
C MET A 151 16.09 -0.71 4.38
N HIS A 152 16.08 0.62 4.41
CA HIS A 152 15.26 1.43 3.51
C HIS A 152 15.54 1.11 2.04
N SER A 153 16.82 1.06 1.66
CA SER A 153 17.24 0.78 0.30
C SER A 153 16.82 -0.62 -0.18
N ALA A 154 16.82 -1.61 0.73
CA ALA A 154 16.34 -2.96 0.42
C ALA A 154 14.82 -3.01 0.25
N LEU A 155 14.06 -2.35 1.13
CA LEU A 155 12.60 -2.29 1.08
C LEU A 155 12.08 -1.54 -0.15
N CYS A 156 12.79 -0.49 -0.57
CA CYS A 156 12.45 0.34 -1.72
C CYS A 156 13.00 -0.19 -3.06
N ASN A 157 13.57 -1.41 -3.11
CA ASN A 157 14.17 -1.96 -4.33
C ASN A 157 13.15 -2.74 -5.19
N PRO A 158 12.77 -2.25 -6.39
CA PRO A 158 11.79 -2.90 -7.25
C PRO A 158 12.19 -4.31 -7.69
N GLY A 159 13.50 -4.56 -7.85
CA GLY A 159 14.02 -5.87 -8.19
C GLY A 159 13.71 -6.90 -7.11
N MET A 160 13.69 -6.50 -5.83
CA MET A 160 13.49 -7.40 -4.70
C MET A 160 12.00 -7.60 -4.34
N TYR A 161 11.11 -6.77 -4.88
CA TYR A 161 9.69 -6.73 -4.48
C TYR A 161 8.95 -8.06 -4.67
N ARG A 162 9.25 -8.81 -5.74
CA ARG A 162 8.67 -10.15 -6.02
C ARG A 162 9.68 -11.30 -5.92
N MET A 163 10.91 -11.05 -5.50
CA MET A 163 11.87 -12.15 -5.28
C MET A 163 11.59 -12.96 -4.02
N PHE A 164 10.61 -12.54 -3.20
CA PHE A 164 10.01 -13.31 -2.11
C PHE A 164 8.68 -13.97 -2.50
N VAL A 165 8.49 -14.36 -3.77
CA VAL A 165 7.53 -15.43 -4.06
C VAL A 165 8.21 -16.74 -3.65
N PRO A 166 7.79 -17.42 -2.58
CA PRO A 166 8.23 -18.80 -2.38
C PRO A 166 7.78 -19.55 -3.62
N LYS A 167 8.70 -20.22 -4.31
CA LYS A 167 8.30 -21.23 -5.27
C LYS A 167 7.30 -22.15 -4.57
N ALA A 168 6.16 -22.38 -5.21
CA ALA A 168 5.33 -23.51 -4.85
C ALA A 168 6.19 -24.75 -5.07
N ASP A 169 6.52 -25.43 -3.98
CA ASP A 169 6.86 -26.85 -4.02
C ASP A 169 5.56 -27.65 -4.24
#